data_AF-A0A6J8D7S7-F1
#
_entry.id   AF-A0A6J8D7S7-F1
#
_cell.length_a   1.000
_cell.length_b   1.000
_cell.length_c   1.000
_cell.angle_alpha   90.00
_cell.angle_beta   90.00
_cell.angle_gamma   90.00
#
_symmetry.space_group_name_H-M   'P 1'
#
loop_
_entity.id
_entity.type
_entity.pdbx_description
1 polymer ?
#
loop_
_entity_poly.entity_id
_entity_poly.type
_entity_poly.pdbx_seq_one_letter_code
_entity_poly.pdbx_strand_id
1 'polypeptide(L)'
;MQLSLKESISAVIDTSETINFSEFGNSLPLDQALQESLVDYDVCFICAYDTLFLALKHGQDLFLFDSHARNEFGLRHSNGKGLLLKLSSLDHLYQYCCNMVSGACQNQWFEVTGISTSIVREPVMYNNDHKVPENHEQMNNTDYNDIENHATINTSDYELPEIVEVEKSRPSRKKK
;
A
#
# COMPACT_ATOMS: atom_id res chain seq x y z
N MET A 1 17.65 -9.18 10.06
CA MET A 1 17.01 -8.35 9.01
C MET A 1 17.28 -6.90 9.36
N GLN A 2 17.81 -6.13 8.44
CA GLN A 2 18.06 -4.70 8.60
C GLN A 2 17.16 -3.94 7.61
N LEU A 3 16.56 -2.85 8.08
CA LEU A 3 15.74 -1.94 7.29
C LEU A 3 16.49 -0.62 7.13
N SER A 4 16.57 -0.11 5.91
CA SER A 4 17.08 1.22 5.61
C SER A 4 15.95 2.04 5.00
N LEU A 5 15.59 3.13 5.65
CA LEU A 5 14.52 4.02 5.19
C LEU A 5 15.13 5.19 4.41
N LYS A 6 14.47 5.58 3.32
CA LYS A 6 14.70 6.87 2.66
C LYS A 6 14.07 7.98 3.50
N GLU A 7 14.53 9.21 3.28
CA GLU A 7 13.73 10.39 3.63
C GLU A 7 12.37 10.33 2.93
N SER A 8 11.32 10.69 3.66
CA SER A 8 9.96 10.69 3.14
C SER A 8 9.75 11.78 2.09
N ILE A 9 9.04 11.43 1.03
CA ILE A 9 8.59 12.37 0.00
C ILE A 9 7.19 12.84 0.36
N SER A 10 7.03 14.16 0.52
CA SER A 10 5.71 14.79 0.57
C SER A 10 5.09 14.77 -0.82
N ALA A 11 3.89 14.26 -0.94
CA ALA A 11 3.22 14.07 -2.21
C ALA A 11 1.76 14.54 -2.17
N VAL A 12 1.24 15.01 -3.31
CA VAL A 12 -0.12 15.55 -3.39
C VAL A 12 -0.86 15.02 -4.61
N ILE A 13 -2.14 14.70 -4.42
CA ILE A 13 -3.10 14.55 -5.52
C ILE A 13 -3.76 15.92 -5.75
N ASP A 14 -3.49 16.53 -6.89
CA ASP A 14 -4.16 17.76 -7.31
C ASP A 14 -5.47 17.47 -8.03
N THR A 15 -6.56 17.53 -7.30
CA THR A 15 -7.91 17.34 -7.85
C THR A 15 -8.47 18.58 -8.55
N SER A 16 -7.80 19.73 -8.40
CA SER A 16 -8.24 21.03 -8.88
C SER A 16 -7.46 21.54 -10.09
N GLU A 17 -6.32 20.90 -10.42
CA GLU A 17 -5.33 21.37 -11.40
C GLU A 17 -4.82 22.80 -11.14
N THR A 18 -4.88 23.25 -9.87
CA THR A 18 -4.50 24.61 -9.49
C THR A 18 -3.29 24.68 -8.58
N ILE A 19 -2.71 23.54 -8.20
CA ILE A 19 -1.59 23.50 -7.25
C ILE A 19 -0.29 23.80 -7.97
N ASN A 20 0.39 24.86 -7.53
CA ASN A 20 1.80 25.06 -7.83
C ASN A 20 2.67 24.31 -6.83
N PHE A 21 3.05 23.06 -7.14
CA PHE A 21 3.85 22.19 -6.28
C PHE A 21 5.15 22.82 -5.73
N SER A 22 5.75 23.77 -6.47
CA SER A 22 6.96 24.48 -6.04
C SER A 22 6.75 25.42 -4.85
N GLU A 23 5.53 25.89 -4.62
CA GLU A 23 5.17 26.72 -3.45
C GLU A 23 4.87 25.87 -2.20
N PHE A 24 4.74 24.55 -2.37
CA PHE A 24 4.37 23.59 -1.31
C PHE A 24 5.56 22.79 -0.80
N GLY A 25 6.69 23.47 -0.56
CA GLY A 25 7.83 22.88 0.15
C GLY A 25 8.47 21.67 -0.55
N ASN A 26 8.55 21.70 -1.89
CA ASN A 26 9.07 20.61 -2.74
C ASN A 26 8.23 19.32 -2.73
N SER A 27 6.92 19.44 -2.54
CA SER A 27 6.03 18.30 -2.71
C SER A 27 5.97 17.86 -4.18
N LEU A 28 5.82 16.56 -4.42
CA LEU A 28 5.68 16.01 -5.77
C LEU A 28 4.23 15.61 -6.08
N PRO A 29 3.85 15.51 -7.37
CA PRO A 29 2.70 14.71 -7.77
C PRO A 29 2.80 13.28 -7.21
N LEU A 30 1.68 12.72 -6.76
CA LEU A 30 1.70 11.40 -6.09
C LEU A 30 2.23 10.27 -6.99
N ASP A 31 1.85 10.25 -8.26
CA ASP A 31 2.37 9.30 -9.24
C ASP A 31 3.91 9.34 -9.33
N GLN A 32 4.49 10.54 -9.38
CA GLN A 32 5.94 10.73 -9.38
C GLN A 32 6.58 10.26 -8.07
N ALA A 33 6.00 10.60 -6.92
CA ALA A 33 6.53 10.18 -5.62
C ALA A 33 6.52 8.65 -5.44
N LEU A 34 5.45 7.99 -5.92
CA LEU A 34 5.34 6.53 -5.94
C LEU A 34 6.40 5.90 -6.85
N GLN A 35 6.59 6.47 -8.04
CA GLN A 35 7.61 6.03 -8.97
C GLN A 35 9.02 6.16 -8.36
N GLU A 36 9.38 7.32 -7.83
CA GLU A 36 10.69 7.55 -7.21
C GLU A 36 10.94 6.65 -6.00
N SER A 37 9.88 6.30 -5.25
CA SER A 37 10.01 5.42 -4.09
C SER A 37 10.13 3.95 -4.47
N LEU A 38 9.49 3.49 -5.55
CA LEU A 38 9.50 2.06 -5.94
C LEU A 38 10.53 1.73 -7.04
N VAL A 39 11.18 2.74 -7.64
CA VAL A 39 12.33 2.52 -8.54
C VAL A 39 13.52 1.97 -7.76
N ASP A 40 13.90 2.65 -6.67
CA ASP A 40 15.13 2.35 -5.91
C ASP A 40 14.90 1.43 -4.70
N TYR A 41 13.65 1.18 -4.31
CA TYR A 41 13.32 0.43 -3.10
C TYR A 41 12.34 -0.72 -3.38
N ASP A 42 12.45 -1.77 -2.56
CA ASP A 42 11.60 -2.95 -2.67
C ASP A 42 10.22 -2.70 -2.09
N VAL A 43 10.12 -1.78 -1.12
CA VAL A 43 8.90 -1.45 -0.39
C VAL A 43 8.76 0.06 -0.31
N CYS A 44 7.54 0.58 -0.32
CA CYS A 44 7.25 1.90 0.19
C CYS A 44 6.10 1.88 1.19
N PHE A 45 6.25 2.64 2.28
CA PHE A 45 5.13 3.03 3.13
C PHE A 45 4.44 4.23 2.52
N ILE A 46 3.11 4.20 2.53
CA ILE A 46 2.27 5.28 2.02
C ILE A 46 1.31 5.66 3.15
N CYS A 47 1.45 6.88 3.63
CA CYS A 47 0.64 7.43 4.71
C CYS A 47 -0.24 8.55 4.16
N ALA A 48 -1.54 8.48 4.42
CA ALA A 48 -2.49 9.56 4.18
C ALA A 48 -3.53 9.58 5.29
N TYR A 49 -3.75 10.75 5.89
CA TYR A 49 -4.59 10.91 7.08
C TYR A 49 -4.19 9.97 8.23
N ASP A 50 -5.12 9.11 8.65
CA ASP A 50 -5.01 8.08 9.68
C ASP A 50 -4.80 6.69 9.08
N THR A 51 -4.44 6.62 7.79
CA THR A 51 -4.19 5.37 7.08
C THR A 51 -2.72 5.23 6.76
N LEU A 52 -2.17 4.08 7.13
CA LEU A 52 -0.86 3.60 6.69
C LEU A 52 -1.04 2.26 5.98
N PHE A 53 -0.48 2.15 4.78
CA PHE A 53 -0.40 0.92 4.03
C PHE A 53 0.95 0.82 3.33
N LEU A 54 1.24 -0.34 2.75
CA LEU A 54 2.50 -0.60 2.06
C LEU A 54 2.27 -1.06 0.63
N ALA A 55 3.17 -0.66 -0.25
CA ALA A 55 3.35 -1.27 -1.55
C ALA A 55 4.71 -1.98 -1.60
N LEU A 56 4.75 -3.17 -2.19
CA LEU A 56 5.92 -4.03 -2.29
C LEU A 56 6.12 -4.42 -3.76
N LYS A 57 7.33 -4.22 -4.27
CA LYS A 57 7.79 -4.76 -5.54
C LYS A 57 8.53 -6.06 -5.30
N HIS A 58 8.13 -7.12 -5.99
CA HIS A 58 8.84 -8.40 -5.99
C HIS A 58 9.01 -8.89 -7.44
N GLY A 59 10.23 -8.77 -7.98
CA GLY A 59 10.48 -9.00 -9.39
C GLY A 59 9.73 -7.97 -10.26
N GLN A 60 8.82 -8.46 -11.12
CA GLN A 60 7.95 -7.62 -11.95
C GLN A 60 6.57 -7.38 -11.32
N ASP A 61 6.28 -8.07 -10.22
CA ASP A 61 4.99 -7.99 -9.56
C ASP A 61 4.98 -6.86 -8.53
N LEU A 62 3.84 -6.16 -8.46
CA LEU A 62 3.55 -5.15 -7.44
C LEU A 62 2.45 -5.67 -6.53
N PHE A 63 2.63 -5.53 -5.22
CA PHE A 63 1.66 -5.92 -4.21
C PHE A 63 1.33 -4.72 -3.33
N LEU A 64 0.08 -4.66 -2.87
CA LEU A 64 -0.38 -3.71 -1.87
C LEU A 64 -0.88 -4.47 -0.66
N PHE A 65 -0.46 -4.06 0.53
CA PHE A 65 -1.03 -4.54 1.78
C PHE A 65 -1.57 -3.37 2.59
N ASP A 66 -2.86 -3.45 2.92
CA ASP A 66 -3.58 -2.45 3.72
C ASP A 66 -4.32 -3.18 4.84
N SER A 67 -4.00 -2.85 6.09
CA SER A 67 -4.58 -3.53 7.25
C SER A 67 -6.00 -3.05 7.61
N HIS A 68 -6.46 -1.95 7.04
CA HIS A 68 -7.75 -1.36 7.38
C HIS A 68 -8.91 -2.14 6.75
N ALA A 69 -10.10 -2.03 7.37
CA ALA A 69 -11.32 -2.62 6.85
C ALA A 69 -11.77 -1.90 5.55
N ARG A 70 -11.38 -2.46 4.40
CA ARG A 70 -11.67 -1.91 3.07
C ARG A 70 -12.32 -2.92 2.14
N ASN A 71 -12.88 -2.42 1.04
CA ASN A 71 -13.24 -3.22 -0.14
C ASN A 71 -12.08 -3.26 -1.16
N GLU A 72 -12.19 -4.04 -2.24
CA GLU A 72 -11.09 -4.18 -3.21
C GLU A 72 -10.65 -2.86 -3.89
N PHE A 73 -11.49 -1.82 -3.86
CA PHE A 73 -11.19 -0.51 -4.45
C PHE A 73 -10.45 0.44 -3.50
N GLY A 74 -10.18 0.02 -2.25
CA GLY A 74 -9.51 0.84 -1.24
C GLY A 74 -10.44 1.76 -0.45
N LEU A 75 -11.76 1.64 -0.60
CA LEU A 75 -12.73 2.42 0.17
C LEU A 75 -12.96 1.79 1.55
N ARG A 76 -13.08 2.62 2.60
CA ARG A 76 -13.47 2.14 3.92
C ARG A 76 -14.85 1.51 3.87
N HIS A 77 -14.99 0.34 4.47
CA HIS A 77 -16.23 -0.41 4.47
C HIS A 77 -16.49 -1.02 5.85
N SER A 78 -17.72 -0.93 6.36
CA SER A 78 -18.07 -1.39 7.72
C SER A 78 -17.84 -2.88 7.93
N ASN A 79 -18.00 -3.68 6.87
CA ASN A 79 -17.70 -5.11 6.83
C ASN A 79 -16.43 -5.42 6.01
N GLY A 80 -15.57 -4.41 5.81
CA GLY A 80 -14.32 -4.57 5.08
C GLY A 80 -13.33 -5.46 5.81
N LYS A 81 -12.27 -5.85 5.11
CA LYS A 81 -11.16 -6.64 5.65
C LYS A 81 -9.84 -5.99 5.28
N GLY A 82 -8.77 -6.38 5.96
CA GLY A 82 -7.43 -6.10 5.47
C GLY A 82 -7.21 -6.76 4.12
N LEU A 83 -6.47 -6.08 3.25
CA LEU A 83 -6.27 -6.45 1.86
C LEU A 83 -4.80 -6.81 1.62
N LEU A 84 -4.59 -7.84 0.81
CA LEU A 84 -3.35 -8.10 0.10
C LEU A 84 -3.71 -8.22 -1.39
N LEU A 85 -3.41 -7.19 -2.17
CA LEU A 85 -3.75 -7.12 -3.59
C LEU A 85 -2.49 -7.27 -4.43
N LYS A 86 -2.56 -8.05 -5.50
CA LYS A 86 -1.57 -8.00 -6.58
C LYS A 86 -2.03 -6.95 -7.59
N LEU A 87 -1.19 -5.97 -7.87
CA LEU A 87 -1.45 -4.87 -8.77
C LEU A 87 -0.70 -5.08 -10.09
N SER A 88 -1.36 -4.81 -11.22
CA SER A 88 -0.74 -4.98 -12.54
C SER A 88 0.21 -3.83 -12.93
N SER A 89 0.14 -2.68 -12.24
CA SER A 89 0.93 -1.49 -12.56
C SER A 89 0.95 -0.49 -11.41
N LEU A 90 1.86 0.50 -11.51
CA LEU A 90 1.87 1.68 -10.63
C LEU A 90 0.59 2.51 -10.77
N ASP A 91 -0.04 2.53 -11.96
CA ASP A 91 -1.30 3.25 -12.15
C ASP A 91 -2.41 2.68 -11.27
N HIS A 92 -2.48 1.36 -11.10
CA HIS A 92 -3.45 0.76 -10.17
C HIS A 92 -3.17 1.12 -8.71
N LEU A 93 -1.90 1.28 -8.32
CA LEU A 93 -1.53 1.77 -6.99
C LEU A 93 -1.96 3.23 -6.82
N TYR A 94 -1.71 4.07 -7.82
CA TYR A 94 -2.16 5.46 -7.82
C TYR A 94 -3.68 5.57 -7.73
N GLN A 95 -4.43 4.77 -8.50
CA GLN A 95 -5.89 4.73 -8.44
C GLN A 95 -6.40 4.25 -7.08
N TYR A 96 -5.74 3.28 -6.45
CA TYR A 96 -6.05 2.88 -5.08
C TYR A 96 -5.92 4.06 -4.10
N CYS A 97 -4.84 4.84 -4.20
CA CYS A 97 -4.64 6.05 -3.40
C CYS A 97 -5.75 7.09 -3.65
N CYS A 98 -6.11 7.34 -4.91
CA CYS A 98 -7.21 8.24 -5.29
C CYS A 98 -8.54 7.82 -4.68
N ASN A 99 -8.89 6.53 -4.80
CA ASN A 99 -10.13 5.99 -4.25
C ASN A 99 -10.15 6.10 -2.73
N MET A 100 -9.04 5.75 -2.06
CA MET A 100 -8.93 5.80 -0.60
C MET A 100 -9.27 7.19 -0.03
N VAL A 101 -8.89 8.25 -0.73
CA VAL A 101 -9.16 9.64 -0.32
C VAL A 101 -10.37 10.25 -1.03
N SER A 102 -11.10 9.47 -1.83
CA SER A 102 -12.28 9.93 -2.55
C SER A 102 -13.37 10.39 -1.57
N GLY A 103 -13.95 11.56 -1.83
CA GLY A 103 -14.91 12.22 -0.95
C GLY A 103 -14.31 13.22 0.04
N ALA A 104 -12.99 13.36 0.08
CA ALA A 104 -12.37 14.47 0.80
C ALA A 104 -12.54 15.80 0.05
N CYS A 105 -12.77 16.89 0.77
CA CYS A 105 -13.20 18.18 0.18
C CYS A 105 -12.06 19.03 -0.41
N GLN A 106 -10.81 18.57 -0.38
CA GLN A 106 -9.62 19.35 -0.74
C GLN A 106 -8.53 18.46 -1.36
N ASN A 107 -7.42 19.06 -1.76
CA ASN A 107 -6.22 18.36 -2.21
C ASN A 107 -5.67 17.45 -1.11
N GLN A 108 -5.12 16.31 -1.52
CA GLN A 108 -4.83 15.20 -0.61
C GLN A 108 -3.34 14.97 -0.49
N TRP A 109 -2.87 15.01 0.76
CA TRP A 109 -1.47 14.90 1.11
C TRP A 109 -1.12 13.47 1.48
N PHE A 110 0.04 13.06 1.00
CA PHE A 110 0.61 11.76 1.21
C PHE A 110 2.05 11.94 1.69
N GLU A 111 2.47 11.04 2.56
CA GLU A 111 3.87 10.84 2.88
C GLU A 111 4.28 9.47 2.32
N VAL A 112 5.26 9.45 1.43
CA VAL A 112 5.75 8.24 0.76
C VAL A 112 7.19 7.98 1.16
N THR A 113 7.45 6.83 1.78
CA THR A 113 8.77 6.48 2.32
C THR A 113 9.25 5.16 1.72
N GLY A 114 10.28 5.21 0.89
CA GLY A 114 10.95 4.00 0.36
C GLY A 114 11.75 3.26 1.43
N ILE A 115 11.77 1.93 1.36
CA ILE A 115 12.48 1.05 2.31
C ILE A 115 13.24 -0.04 1.56
N SER A 116 14.53 -0.14 1.84
CA SER A 116 15.37 -1.24 1.39
C SER A 116 15.51 -2.23 2.54
N THR A 117 15.41 -3.52 2.22
CA THR A 117 15.56 -4.58 3.22
C THR A 117 16.79 -5.42 2.91
N SER A 118 17.56 -5.77 3.94
CA SER A 118 18.67 -6.70 3.79
C SER A 118 18.64 -7.77 4.87
N ILE A 119 18.84 -9.03 4.46
CA ILE A 119 19.01 -10.14 5.39
C ILE A 119 20.48 -10.14 5.80
N VAL A 120 20.77 -9.53 6.95
CA VAL A 120 22.06 -9.72 7.61
C VAL A 120 22.11 -11.15 8.14
N ARG A 121 22.90 -12.00 7.50
CA ARG A 121 23.28 -13.30 8.04
C ARG A 121 24.53 -13.08 8.88
N GLU A 122 24.41 -13.08 10.20
CA GLU A 122 25.60 -13.21 11.03
C GLU A 122 26.19 -14.62 10.80
N PRO A 123 27.51 -14.74 10.56
CA PRO A 123 28.14 -16.05 10.51
C PRO A 123 27.99 -16.68 11.90
N VAL A 124 27.19 -17.75 11.98
CA VAL A 124 27.13 -18.60 13.17
C VAL A 124 28.49 -19.32 13.25
N MET A 125 29.38 -18.81 14.09
CA MET A 125 30.61 -19.51 14.43
C MET A 125 30.22 -20.70 15.31
N TYR A 126 30.14 -21.89 14.73
CA TYR A 126 30.03 -23.11 15.51
C TYR A 126 31.32 -23.29 16.32
N ASN A 127 31.27 -23.02 17.61
CA ASN A 127 32.32 -23.44 18.53
C ASN A 127 32.25 -24.98 18.61
N ASN A 128 33.19 -25.67 17.96
CA ASN A 128 33.31 -27.13 17.99
C ASN A 128 33.72 -27.70 19.37
N ASP A 129 33.75 -26.87 20.43
CA ASP A 129 34.16 -27.27 21.77
C ASP A 129 32.99 -27.70 22.69
N HIS A 130 31.78 -27.81 22.17
CA HIS A 130 30.69 -28.48 22.88
C HIS A 130 30.46 -29.87 22.30
N LYS A 131 30.97 -30.89 23.00
CA LYS A 131 30.49 -32.26 22.84
C LYS A 131 28.97 -32.27 23.05
N VAL A 132 28.23 -32.36 21.97
CA VAL A 132 26.80 -32.63 21.97
C VAL A 132 26.59 -33.99 22.65
N PRO A 133 25.81 -34.09 23.74
CA PRO A 133 25.34 -35.39 24.18
C PRO A 133 24.40 -35.93 23.10
N GLU A 134 24.77 -37.08 22.53
CA GLU A 134 23.92 -37.86 21.64
C GLU A 134 22.58 -38.12 22.32
N ASN A 135 21.55 -37.35 21.98
CA ASN A 135 20.15 -37.76 22.07
C ASN A 135 19.34 -36.89 21.11
N HIS A 136 19.03 -37.50 19.97
CA HIS A 136 18.10 -37.04 18.97
C HIS A 136 16.71 -36.81 19.57
N GLU A 137 16.14 -35.63 19.36
CA GLU A 137 14.75 -35.52 18.90
C GLU A 137 14.70 -34.51 17.74
N GLN A 138 14.30 -35.02 16.57
CA GLN A 138 14.04 -34.26 15.36
C GLN A 138 12.82 -33.36 15.60
N MET A 139 13.00 -32.05 15.62
CA MET A 139 11.89 -31.12 15.43
C MET A 139 11.79 -30.74 13.95
N ASN A 140 10.66 -31.15 13.38
CA ASN A 140 10.31 -31.10 11.98
C ASN A 140 10.23 -29.67 11.42
N ASN A 141 10.57 -29.55 10.13
CA ASN A 141 10.18 -28.46 9.24
C ASN A 141 8.74 -28.03 9.53
N THR A 142 8.54 -26.81 10.02
CA THR A 142 7.23 -26.15 9.91
C THR A 142 7.09 -25.63 8.49
N ASP A 143 6.29 -26.37 7.72
CA ASP A 143 5.73 -26.03 6.42
C ASP A 143 5.15 -24.60 6.41
N TYR A 144 5.58 -23.78 5.46
CA TYR A 144 4.96 -22.50 5.10
C TYR A 144 3.72 -22.74 4.20
N ASN A 145 2.78 -23.58 4.65
CA ASN A 145 1.57 -23.92 3.88
C ASN A 145 0.28 -23.24 4.37
N ASP A 146 0.35 -22.30 5.33
CA ASP A 146 -0.85 -21.62 5.86
C ASP A 146 -1.23 -20.31 5.13
N ILE A 147 -0.81 -20.12 3.86
CA ILE A 147 -1.27 -19.01 3.02
C ILE A 147 -2.42 -19.49 2.12
N GLU A 148 -3.53 -19.93 2.69
CA GLU A 148 -4.71 -20.35 1.91
C GLU A 148 -6.02 -19.62 2.26
N ASN A 149 -5.99 -18.54 3.06
CA ASN A 149 -7.21 -17.82 3.45
C ASN A 149 -7.26 -16.31 3.14
N HIS A 150 -6.35 -15.79 2.31
CA HIS A 150 -6.48 -14.43 1.77
C HIS A 150 -7.02 -14.52 0.34
N ALA A 151 -8.28 -14.11 0.15
CA ALA A 151 -8.91 -14.05 -1.16
C ALA A 151 -8.04 -13.21 -2.10
N THR A 152 -7.32 -13.87 -3.00
CA THR A 152 -6.54 -13.24 -4.06
C THR A 152 -7.54 -12.89 -5.16
N ILE A 153 -8.03 -11.65 -5.16
CA ILE A 153 -8.93 -11.17 -6.22
C ILE A 153 -8.05 -10.66 -7.35
N ASN A 154 -8.02 -11.40 -8.46
CA ASN A 154 -7.42 -10.95 -9.71
C ASN A 154 -8.34 -9.89 -10.34
N THR A 155 -7.87 -8.65 -10.44
CA THR A 155 -8.67 -7.52 -10.96
C THR A 155 -8.60 -7.37 -12.48
N SER A 156 -8.11 -8.36 -13.23
CA SER A 156 -8.00 -8.28 -14.69
C SER A 156 -9.34 -8.37 -15.44
N ASP A 157 -10.43 -8.76 -14.77
CA ASP A 157 -11.63 -9.26 -15.47
C ASP A 157 -12.92 -8.45 -15.20
N TYR A 158 -12.83 -7.24 -14.61
CA TYR A 158 -14.01 -6.39 -14.40
C TYR A 158 -13.97 -5.15 -15.29
N GLU A 159 -14.82 -5.12 -16.32
CA GLU A 159 -15.18 -3.88 -17.02
C GLU A 159 -15.86 -2.92 -16.02
N LEU A 160 -15.39 -1.67 -15.98
CA LEU A 160 -15.94 -0.61 -15.13
C LEU A 160 -17.44 -0.42 -15.41
N PRO A 161 -18.32 -0.43 -14.39
CA PRO A 161 -19.71 -0.06 -14.60
C PRO A 161 -19.81 1.45 -14.91
N GLU A 162 -20.64 1.78 -15.89
CA GLU A 162 -20.94 3.14 -16.32
C GLU A 162 -21.56 3.95 -15.17
N ILE A 163 -20.99 5.13 -14.87
CA ILE A 163 -21.44 6.01 -13.80
C ILE A 163 -22.77 6.63 -14.21
N VAL A 164 -23.88 6.20 -13.59
CA VAL A 164 -25.16 6.90 -13.69
C VAL A 164 -25.19 8.01 -12.65
N GLU A 165 -25.02 9.25 -13.09
CA GLU A 165 -25.25 10.43 -12.23
C GLU A 165 -26.72 10.49 -11.79
N VAL A 166 -26.97 10.29 -10.49
CA VAL A 166 -28.29 10.54 -9.90
C VAL A 166 -28.41 12.02 -9.56
N GLU A 167 -29.10 12.78 -10.39
CA GLU A 167 -29.53 14.14 -10.05
C GLU A 167 -30.39 14.11 -8.77
N LYS A 168 -29.85 14.62 -7.67
CA LYS A 168 -30.63 14.88 -6.45
C LYS A 168 -31.50 16.12 -6.68
N SER A 169 -32.77 15.91 -7.02
CA SER A 169 -33.78 16.96 -6.99
C SER A 169 -33.94 17.52 -5.57
N ARG A 170 -33.68 18.83 -5.39
CA ARG A 170 -33.91 19.54 -4.13
C ARG A 170 -35.41 19.78 -3.92
N PRO A 171 -35.99 19.51 -2.74
CA PRO A 171 -37.36 19.90 -2.47
C PRO A 171 -37.46 21.41 -2.29
N SER A 172 -38.47 22.01 -2.93
CA SER A 172 -38.78 23.43 -2.87
C SER A 172 -39.30 23.84 -1.48
N ARG A 173 -38.66 24.86 -0.88
CA ARG A 173 -39.13 25.51 0.36
C ARG A 173 -40.48 26.20 0.09
N LYS A 174 -41.55 25.72 0.72
CA LYS A 174 -42.79 26.49 0.85
C LYS A 174 -42.56 27.63 1.84
N LYS A 175 -42.66 28.87 1.36
CA LYS A 175 -42.76 30.06 2.21
C LYS A 175 -44.08 30.00 2.99
N LYS A 176 -44.02 30.18 4.31
CA LYS A 176 -45.12 30.66 5.13
C LYS A 176 -44.73 32.03 5.63
#